data_AF-A4VNK6-F1
#
_entry.id   AF-A4VNK6-F1
#
_cell.length_a   1.000
_cell.length_b   1.000
_cell.length_c   1.000
_cell.angle_alpha   90.00
_cell.angle_beta   90.00
_cell.angle_gamma   90.00
#
_symmetry.space_group_name_H-M   'P 1'
#
loop_
_entity.id
_entity.type
_entity.pdbx_description
1 polymer ?
#
loop_
_entity_poly.entity_id
_entity_poly.type
_entity_poly.pdbx_seq_one_letter_code
_entity_poly.pdbx_strand_id
1 'polypeptide(L)'
;MAVTSSKRIERCGESSQQHGSIIQAEPPGRSRLLALAGSRQTPAGGFSWPGLGQERQANMSDQDIERRIARDIAKWQRGVRDKGEPLQIDEGWLHTPQGLRLPFSVLKSAGVPPREVELLARRAAVREQLEACSDAQQRERLTRELSELEQNIAFRLEALQRLGRA
;
A
#
# COMPACT_ATOMS: atom_id res chain seq x y z
N MET A 1 45.71 43.71 -16.89
CA MET A 1 44.69 43.78 -17.95
C MET A 1 43.35 43.47 -17.32
N ALA A 2 42.48 44.47 -17.27
CA ALA A 2 41.10 44.37 -16.85
C ALA A 2 40.23 44.10 -18.09
N VAL A 3 39.26 43.19 -17.99
CA VAL A 3 37.97 43.34 -18.69
C VAL A 3 36.89 42.81 -17.76
N THR A 4 35.91 43.69 -17.57
CA THR A 4 34.73 43.63 -16.72
C THR A 4 33.52 43.07 -17.50
N SER A 5 32.41 42.87 -16.77
CA SER A 5 31.01 42.89 -17.25
C SER A 5 30.54 41.67 -18.04
N SER A 6 29.26 41.31 -18.06
CA SER A 6 28.07 41.65 -17.28
C SER A 6 26.97 40.73 -17.83
N LYS A 7 26.16 40.16 -16.94
CA LYS A 7 24.69 40.05 -17.03
C LYS A 7 24.08 39.79 -18.43
N ARG A 8 23.52 38.59 -18.63
CA ARG A 8 22.35 38.40 -19.48
C ARG A 8 21.31 37.53 -18.77
N ILE A 9 20.18 38.17 -18.50
CA ILE A 9 18.91 37.57 -18.11
C ILE A 9 18.34 36.92 -19.38
N GLU A 10 18.04 35.64 -19.34
CA GLU A 10 17.05 35.05 -20.25
C GLU A 10 16.04 34.22 -19.43
N ARG A 11 14.78 34.55 -19.69
CA ARG A 11 13.56 33.95 -19.16
C ARG A 11 12.83 33.43 -20.39
N CYS A 12 12.59 32.13 -20.51
CA CYS A 12 11.41 31.51 -21.18
C CYS A 12 11.60 30.00 -21.37
N GLY A 13 10.48 29.26 -21.31
CA GLY A 13 10.38 27.81 -21.56
C GLY A 13 10.33 27.01 -20.26
N GLU A 14 9.21 26.88 -19.55
CA GLU A 14 7.97 26.21 -19.98
C GLU A 14 8.21 24.74 -20.33
N SER A 15 7.84 23.84 -19.41
CA SER A 15 7.30 22.49 -19.65
C SER A 15 7.73 21.49 -18.56
N SER A 16 6.73 21.08 -17.78
CA SER A 16 6.45 19.69 -17.39
C SER A 16 7.50 18.94 -16.56
N GLN A 17 7.14 18.58 -15.32
CA GLN A 17 6.70 17.20 -15.04
C GLN A 17 6.30 17.02 -13.56
N GLN A 18 5.06 16.55 -13.40
CA GLN A 18 4.62 15.53 -12.44
C GLN A 18 4.51 15.92 -10.96
N HIS A 19 3.47 16.71 -10.65
CA HIS A 19 2.78 16.62 -9.37
C HIS A 19 1.62 15.62 -9.46
N GLY A 20 1.40 14.91 -8.35
CA GLY A 20 0.51 13.76 -8.24
C GLY A 20 -0.95 14.01 -8.62
N SER A 21 -1.49 13.07 -9.36
CA SER A 21 -2.93 12.94 -9.59
C SER A 21 -3.51 12.04 -8.50
N ILE A 22 -4.04 12.66 -7.45
CA ILE A 22 -5.12 12.08 -6.66
C ILE A 22 -6.38 12.31 -7.49
N ILE A 23 -6.95 11.25 -8.06
CA ILE A 23 -8.27 11.31 -8.68
C ILE A 23 -9.30 11.47 -7.54
N GLN A 24 -9.65 12.71 -7.24
CA GLN A 24 -10.90 13.07 -6.59
C GLN A 24 -11.99 13.04 -7.68
N ALA A 25 -12.95 12.13 -7.55
CA ALA A 25 -14.19 12.20 -8.31
C ALA A 25 -15.26 12.83 -7.42
N GLU A 26 -15.50 14.13 -7.60
CA GLU A 26 -16.71 14.81 -7.15
C GLU A 26 -17.89 14.42 -8.06
N PRO A 27 -19.09 14.17 -7.51
CA PRO A 27 -20.25 13.74 -8.29
C PRO A 27 -20.95 14.94 -8.95
N PRO A 28 -21.24 14.92 -10.26
CA PRO A 28 -21.97 16.00 -10.89
C PRO A 28 -23.47 15.86 -10.66
N GLY A 29 -24.08 16.96 -10.18
CA GLY A 29 -25.42 17.34 -10.58
C GLY A 29 -26.51 17.21 -9.51
N ARG A 30 -26.60 18.21 -8.63
CA ARG A 30 -27.87 18.56 -7.98
C ARG A 30 -28.73 19.36 -8.97
N SER A 31 -29.79 18.75 -9.48
CA SER A 31 -30.94 19.48 -10.02
C SER A 31 -32.21 19.11 -9.26
N ARG A 32 -32.79 20.16 -8.72
CA ARG A 32 -33.88 20.26 -7.75
C ARG A 32 -35.21 20.09 -8.49
N LEU A 33 -35.99 19.05 -8.20
CA LEU A 33 -37.42 19.08 -8.47
C LEU A 33 -38.21 18.49 -7.29
N LEU A 34 -39.16 19.31 -6.87
CA LEU A 34 -40.10 19.13 -5.78
C LEU A 34 -41.03 17.93 -6.04
N ALA A 35 -41.48 17.38 -4.93
CA ALA A 35 -42.50 16.35 -4.82
C ALA A 35 -43.72 16.60 -5.71
N LEU A 36 -44.12 15.58 -6.45
CA LEU A 36 -45.51 15.34 -6.85
C LEU A 36 -45.81 13.86 -6.68
N ALA A 37 -46.88 13.59 -5.95
CA ALA A 37 -47.38 12.29 -5.55
C ALA A 37 -47.70 11.40 -6.75
N GLY A 38 -47.38 10.11 -6.65
CA GLY A 38 -47.74 9.12 -7.66
C GLY A 38 -47.39 7.71 -7.22
N SER A 39 -48.36 7.03 -6.62
CA SER A 39 -48.51 5.58 -6.46
C SER A 39 -47.25 4.72 -6.27
N ARG A 40 -47.11 4.17 -5.05
CA ARG A 40 -46.39 2.92 -4.82
C ARG A 40 -47.01 1.82 -5.68
N GLN A 41 -46.36 1.49 -6.78
CA GLN A 41 -46.45 0.18 -7.40
C GLN A 41 -45.03 -0.38 -7.47
N THR A 42 -44.74 -1.32 -6.57
CA THR A 42 -43.64 -2.26 -6.72
C THR A 42 -44.00 -3.19 -7.88
N PRO A 43 -43.30 -3.17 -9.03
CA PRO A 43 -43.39 -4.30 -9.92
C PRO A 43 -42.68 -5.48 -9.24
N ALA A 44 -43.46 -6.52 -8.94
CA ALA A 44 -42.94 -7.87 -8.79
C ALA A 44 -42.41 -8.30 -10.17
N GLY A 45 -41.23 -7.80 -10.53
CA GLY A 45 -40.58 -8.01 -11.80
C GLY A 45 -39.08 -8.00 -11.55
N GLY A 46 -38.47 -9.17 -11.74
CA GLY A 46 -37.05 -9.39 -11.53
C GLY A 46 -36.21 -8.29 -12.20
N PHE A 47 -35.21 -7.82 -11.47
CA PHE A 47 -34.26 -6.83 -11.93
C PHE A 47 -33.51 -7.38 -13.15
N SER A 48 -33.92 -6.96 -14.35
CA SER A 48 -33.31 -7.31 -15.63
C SER A 48 -32.28 -6.24 -15.97
N TRP A 49 -31.00 -6.57 -15.90
CA TRP A 49 -29.92 -5.70 -16.40
C TRP A 49 -29.98 -5.61 -17.94
N PRO A 50 -30.23 -4.43 -18.53
CA PRO A 50 -30.19 -4.29 -19.98
C PRO A 50 -28.75 -3.93 -20.39
N GLY A 51 -28.03 -4.88 -20.99
CA GLY A 51 -26.71 -4.57 -21.58
C GLY A 51 -25.62 -5.64 -21.47
N LEU A 52 -25.91 -6.88 -21.04
CA LEU A 52 -24.97 -7.99 -21.21
C LEU A 52 -25.22 -8.68 -22.55
N GLY A 53 -24.77 -8.02 -23.63
CA GLY A 53 -24.66 -8.63 -24.94
C GLY A 53 -23.70 -9.81 -24.87
N GLN A 54 -24.26 -11.02 -24.94
CA GLN A 54 -23.59 -12.30 -25.13
C GLN A 54 -22.23 -12.45 -24.44
N GLU A 55 -22.27 -12.78 -23.15
CA GLU A 55 -21.19 -13.55 -22.56
C GLU A 55 -21.02 -14.81 -23.42
N ARG A 56 -19.87 -14.95 -24.08
CA ARG A 56 -19.43 -16.26 -24.57
C ARG A 56 -19.39 -17.13 -23.32
N GLN A 57 -20.45 -17.90 -23.14
CA GLN A 57 -20.53 -18.94 -22.15
C GLN A 57 -19.46 -19.95 -22.56
N ALA A 58 -18.25 -19.79 -22.03
CA ALA A 58 -17.25 -20.83 -22.07
C ALA A 58 -17.89 -21.99 -21.30
N ASN A 59 -18.50 -22.91 -22.04
CA ASN A 59 -19.09 -24.12 -21.52
C ASN A 59 -17.95 -25.04 -21.06
N MET A 60 -17.21 -24.60 -20.03
CA MET A 60 -16.26 -25.45 -19.34
C MET A 60 -17.09 -26.47 -18.60
N SER A 61 -16.87 -27.74 -18.92
CA SER A 61 -17.48 -28.81 -18.14
C SER A 61 -16.97 -28.74 -16.71
N ASP A 62 -17.75 -29.25 -15.74
CA ASP A 62 -17.29 -29.37 -14.35
C ASP A 62 -15.96 -30.13 -14.26
N GLN A 63 -15.73 -31.08 -15.17
CA GLN A 63 -14.47 -31.81 -15.29
C GLN A 63 -13.28 -30.91 -15.67
N ASP A 64 -13.50 -29.89 -16.50
CA ASP A 64 -12.45 -28.91 -16.85
C ASP A 64 -12.13 -27.99 -15.68
N ILE A 65 -13.14 -27.63 -14.88
CA ILE A 65 -12.99 -26.86 -13.64
C ILE A 65 -12.17 -27.67 -12.63
N GLU A 66 -12.54 -28.92 -12.38
CA GLU A 66 -11.81 -29.83 -11.47
C GLU A 66 -10.36 -30.01 -11.89
N ARG A 67 -10.10 -30.29 -13.18
CA ARG A 67 -8.74 -30.44 -13.71
C ARG A 67 -7.91 -29.19 -13.53
N ARG A 68 -8.51 -28.01 -13.69
CA ARG A 68 -7.83 -26.74 -13.49
C ARG A 68 -7.51 -26.51 -12.02
N ILE A 69 -8.46 -26.72 -11.11
CA ILE A 69 -8.24 -26.61 -9.67
C ILE A 69 -7.12 -27.57 -9.23
N ALA A 70 -7.17 -28.83 -9.65
CA ALA A 70 -6.16 -29.83 -9.31
C ALA A 70 -4.76 -29.42 -9.82
N ARG A 71 -4.68 -28.91 -11.06
CA ARG A 71 -3.42 -28.41 -11.64
C ARG A 71 -2.86 -27.23 -10.86
N ASP A 72 -3.71 -26.28 -10.51
CA ASP A 72 -3.30 -25.07 -9.79
C ASP A 72 -2.87 -25.39 -8.36
N ILE A 73 -3.58 -26.29 -7.66
CA ILE A 73 -3.17 -26.82 -6.35
C ILE A 73 -1.82 -27.53 -6.46
N ALA A 74 -1.64 -28.44 -7.43
CA ALA A 74 -0.38 -29.17 -7.61
C ALA A 74 0.79 -28.22 -7.92
N LYS A 75 0.55 -27.17 -8.72
CA LYS A 75 1.53 -26.13 -9.01
C LYS A 75 1.89 -25.35 -7.75
N TRP A 76 0.89 -24.85 -7.01
CA TRP A 76 1.11 -24.06 -5.79
C TRP A 76 1.83 -24.88 -4.71
N GLN A 77 1.41 -26.13 -4.51
CA GLN A 77 2.02 -27.04 -3.55
C GLN A 77 3.53 -27.22 -3.79
N ARG A 78 4.05 -27.16 -5.02
CA ARG A 78 5.50 -27.27 -5.24
C ARG A 78 6.31 -26.12 -4.62
N GLY A 79 5.68 -24.97 -4.36
CA GLY A 79 6.33 -23.78 -3.80
C GLY A 79 6.28 -23.65 -2.28
N VAL A 80 5.56 -24.54 -1.57
CA VAL A 80 5.38 -24.45 -0.12
C VAL A 80 6.38 -25.39 0.57
N ARG A 81 7.19 -24.84 1.49
CA ARG A 81 8.28 -25.56 2.15
C ARG A 81 7.80 -26.49 3.28
N ASP A 82 6.69 -26.17 3.95
CA ASP A 82 6.24 -26.89 5.16
C ASP A 82 4.74 -27.26 5.08
N LYS A 83 4.41 -28.28 4.30
CA LYS A 83 3.00 -28.67 4.07
C LYS A 83 2.43 -29.47 5.23
N GLY A 84 1.52 -28.86 5.98
CA GLY A 84 0.83 -29.55 7.08
C GLY A 84 1.74 -29.87 8.26
N GLU A 85 2.94 -29.29 8.29
CA GLU A 85 3.80 -29.37 9.46
C GLU A 85 3.26 -28.48 10.58
N PRO A 86 3.48 -28.86 11.85
CA PRO A 86 3.18 -27.99 12.98
C PRO A 86 3.85 -26.62 12.82
N LEU A 87 3.14 -25.58 13.26
CA LEU A 87 3.68 -24.22 13.23
C LEU A 87 4.96 -24.14 14.07
N GLN A 88 6.04 -23.65 13.45
CA GLN A 88 7.30 -23.42 14.13
C GLN A 88 7.18 -22.19 15.04
N ILE A 89 7.19 -22.43 16.35
CA ILE A 89 7.16 -21.39 17.37
C ILE A 89 8.60 -21.03 17.74
N ASP A 90 9.01 -19.82 17.38
CA ASP A 90 10.31 -19.26 17.74
C ASP A 90 10.18 -18.13 18.77
N GLU A 91 11.31 -17.60 19.23
CA GLU A 91 11.34 -16.47 20.16
C GLU A 91 10.57 -15.25 19.61
N GLY A 92 10.69 -14.99 18.31
CA GLY A 92 9.95 -13.92 17.64
C GLY A 92 8.43 -14.08 17.78
N TRP A 93 7.91 -15.29 17.59
CA TRP A 93 6.49 -15.60 17.75
C TRP A 93 6.02 -15.42 19.20
N LEU A 94 6.83 -15.83 20.17
CA LEU A 94 6.51 -15.71 21.60
C LEU A 94 6.44 -14.25 22.04
N HIS A 95 7.38 -13.42 21.58
CA HIS A 95 7.40 -11.98 21.86
C HIS A 95 6.37 -11.17 21.06
N THR A 96 5.81 -11.76 20.00
CA THR A 96 4.76 -11.10 19.20
C THR A 96 3.41 -11.19 19.92
N PRO A 97 2.73 -10.04 20.16
CA PRO A 97 1.37 -10.02 20.70
C PRO A 97 0.39 -10.83 19.85
N GLN A 98 -0.63 -11.42 20.47
CA GLN A 98 -1.54 -12.34 19.81
C GLN A 98 -2.16 -11.77 18.52
N GLY A 99 -2.64 -10.53 18.55
CA GLY A 99 -3.23 -9.84 17.39
C GLY A 99 -2.26 -9.61 16.22
N LEU A 100 -0.95 -9.70 16.46
CA LEU A 100 0.10 -9.48 15.44
C LEU A 100 0.76 -10.77 14.93
N ARG A 101 0.52 -11.91 15.58
CA ARG A 101 1.18 -13.18 15.23
C ARG A 101 0.88 -13.63 13.80
N LEU A 102 -0.39 -13.61 13.41
CA LEU A 102 -0.80 -13.98 12.06
C LEU A 102 -0.22 -13.04 10.98
N PRO A 103 -0.42 -11.71 11.03
CA PRO A 103 0.10 -10.83 9.98
C PRO A 103 1.62 -10.89 9.86
N PHE A 104 2.36 -10.99 10.97
CA PHE A 104 3.82 -11.12 10.92
C PHE A 104 4.28 -12.49 10.42
N SER A 105 3.54 -13.57 10.71
CA SER A 105 3.83 -14.88 10.14
C SER A 105 3.64 -14.91 8.63
N VAL A 106 2.63 -14.22 8.10
CA VAL A 106 2.43 -14.10 6.64
C VAL A 106 3.63 -13.40 6.01
N LEU A 107 4.05 -12.27 6.55
CA LEU A 107 5.23 -11.54 6.07
C LEU A 107 6.50 -12.39 6.11
N LYS A 108 6.74 -13.06 7.25
CA LYS A 108 7.87 -13.97 7.43
C LYS A 108 7.87 -15.12 6.41
N SER A 109 6.70 -15.73 6.16
CA SER A 109 6.57 -16.81 5.17
C SER A 109 6.82 -16.35 3.74
N ALA A 110 6.51 -15.08 3.43
CA ALA A 110 6.81 -14.45 2.15
C ALA A 110 8.27 -13.98 2.02
N GLY A 111 9.09 -14.09 3.08
CA GLY A 111 10.44 -13.54 3.11
C GLY A 111 10.49 -12.02 3.09
N VAL A 112 9.39 -11.34 3.42
CA VAL A 112 9.28 -9.88 3.42
C VAL A 112 9.39 -9.39 4.88
N PRO A 113 10.33 -8.49 5.19
CA PRO A 113 10.42 -7.91 6.53
C PRO A 113 9.25 -6.95 6.81
N PRO A 114 8.82 -6.81 8.07
CA PRO A 114 7.89 -5.74 8.45
C PRO A 114 8.49 -4.36 8.20
N ARG A 115 7.63 -3.40 7.80
CA ARG A 115 8.04 -2.02 7.49
C ARG A 115 8.77 -1.33 8.65
N GLU A 116 8.46 -1.69 9.89
CA GLU A 116 9.11 -1.13 11.08
C GLU A 116 10.60 -1.47 11.14
N VAL A 117 11.00 -2.65 10.67
CA VAL A 117 12.41 -3.06 10.61
C VAL A 117 13.17 -2.17 9.63
N GLU A 118 12.59 -1.88 8.48
CA GLU A 118 13.19 -1.00 7.47
C GLU A 118 13.35 0.44 7.99
N LEU A 119 12.34 0.96 8.68
CA LEU A 119 12.41 2.30 9.30
C LEU A 119 13.50 2.38 10.37
N LEU A 120 13.62 1.35 11.22
CA LEU A 120 14.65 1.29 12.25
C LEU A 120 16.06 1.21 11.64
N ALA A 121 16.22 0.43 10.56
CA ALA A 121 17.48 0.38 9.82
C ALA A 121 17.83 1.74 9.20
N ARG A 122 16.83 2.43 8.61
CA ARG A 122 17.03 3.79 8.08
C ARG A 122 17.41 4.78 9.19
N ARG A 123 16.80 4.69 10.37
CA ARG A 123 17.17 5.52 11.53
C ARG A 123 18.65 5.33 11.89
N ALA A 124 19.11 4.07 11.95
CA ALA A 124 20.50 3.76 12.25
C ALA A 124 21.44 4.37 11.20
N ALA A 125 21.14 4.20 9.91
CA ALA A 125 21.95 4.75 8.82
C ALA A 125 22.02 6.29 8.87
N VAL A 126 20.90 6.98 9.14
CA VAL A 126 20.89 8.46 9.25
C VAL A 126 21.70 8.92 10.47
N ARG A 127 21.63 8.19 11.59
CA ARG A 127 22.45 8.50 12.78
C ARG A 127 23.94 8.34 12.49
N GLU A 128 24.35 7.25 11.84
CA GLU A 128 25.75 7.06 11.44
C GLU A 128 26.24 8.16 10.50
N GLN A 129 25.41 8.59 9.54
CA GLN A 129 25.74 9.71 8.65
C GLN A 129 25.90 11.02 9.42
N LEU A 130 25.07 11.25 10.44
CA LEU A 130 25.13 12.46 11.25
C LEU A 130 26.41 12.52 12.10
N GLU A 131 26.83 11.40 12.68
CA GLU A 131 28.10 11.29 13.42
C GLU A 131 29.33 11.49 12.51
N ALA A 132 29.25 11.03 11.26
CA ALA A 132 30.32 11.21 10.26
C ALA A 132 30.29 12.58 9.57
N CYS A 133 29.28 13.43 9.81
CA CYS A 133 29.06 14.67 9.07
C CYS A 133 29.80 15.86 9.69
N SER A 134 30.77 16.40 8.96
CA SER A 134 31.51 17.61 9.35
C SER A 134 30.89 18.91 8.85
N ASP A 135 30.00 18.87 7.85
CA ASP A 135 29.33 20.05 7.30
C ASP A 135 28.12 20.46 8.16
N ALA A 136 28.06 21.74 8.55
CA ALA A 136 27.01 22.27 9.40
C ALA A 136 25.63 22.27 8.70
N GLN A 137 25.58 22.59 7.41
CA GLN A 137 24.32 22.63 6.67
C GLN A 137 23.76 21.22 6.46
N GLN A 138 24.62 20.27 6.07
CA GLN A 138 24.23 18.88 5.91
C GLN A 138 23.81 18.25 7.26
N ARG A 139 24.48 18.60 8.36
CA ARG A 139 24.11 18.12 9.70
C ARG A 139 22.71 18.60 10.11
N GLU A 140 22.36 19.85 9.83
CA GLU A 140 21.01 20.37 10.09
C GLU A 140 19.94 19.60 9.32
N ARG A 141 20.20 19.32 8.03
CA ARG A 141 19.29 18.53 7.18
C ARG A 141 19.09 17.11 7.72
N LEU A 142 20.18 16.42 8.05
CA LEU A 142 20.14 15.06 8.62
C LEU A 142 19.43 15.03 9.97
N THR A 143 19.62 16.06 10.81
CA THR A 143 18.93 16.17 12.11
C THR A 143 17.43 16.29 11.92
N ARG A 144 17.00 17.07 10.93
CA ARG A 144 15.58 17.20 10.58
C ARG A 144 15.00 15.89 10.06
N GLU A 145 15.69 15.24 9.12
CA GLU A 145 15.28 13.94 8.59
C GLU A 145 15.15 12.89 9.71
N LEU A 146 16.13 12.85 10.62
CA LEU A 146 16.11 11.96 11.77
C LEU A 146 14.89 12.22 12.67
N SER A 147 14.60 13.49 12.95
CA SER A 147 13.45 13.89 13.79
C SER A 147 12.12 13.47 13.17
N GLU A 148 11.94 13.71 11.87
CA GLU A 148 10.73 13.30 11.13
C GLU A 148 10.58 11.77 11.12
N LEU A 149 11.68 11.04 10.95
CA LEU A 149 11.70 9.58 10.93
C LEU A 149 11.42 8.97 12.31
N GLU A 150 11.95 9.56 13.38
CA GLU A 150 11.67 9.12 14.76
C GLU A 150 10.20 9.33 15.14
N GLN A 151 9.60 10.45 14.74
CA GLN A 151 8.17 10.68 14.90
C GLN A 151 7.33 9.63 14.16
N ASN A 152 7.71 9.31 12.91
CA ASN A 152 7.02 8.28 12.12
C ASN A 152 7.07 6.91 12.83
N ILE A 153 8.25 6.52 13.31
CA ILE A 153 8.44 5.26 14.05
C ILE A 153 7.56 5.24 15.30
N ALA A 154 7.55 6.32 16.09
CA ALA A 154 6.75 6.40 17.31
C ALA A 154 5.26 6.18 17.03
N PHE A 155 4.69 6.87 16.03
CA PHE A 155 3.28 6.70 15.67
C PHE A 155 2.96 5.28 15.19
N ARG A 156 3.86 4.65 14.43
CA ARG A 156 3.64 3.29 13.93
C ARG A 156 3.71 2.24 15.02
N LEU A 157 4.68 2.35 15.93
CA LEU A 157 4.81 1.42 17.04
C LEU A 157 3.61 1.52 17.99
N GLU A 158 3.10 2.73 18.22
CA GLU A 158 1.87 2.95 18.98
C GLU A 158 0.65 2.30 18.30
N ALA A 159 0.53 2.45 16.98
CA ALA A 159 -0.54 1.79 16.21
C ALA A 159 -0.46 0.26 16.31
N LEU A 160 0.75 -0.31 16.18
CA LEU A 160 0.96 -1.75 16.35
C LEU A 160 0.65 -2.21 17.77
N GLN A 161 0.99 -1.43 18.79
CA GLN A 161 0.66 -1.77 20.17
C GLN A 161 -0.86 -1.81 20.40
N ARG A 162 -1.62 -0.91 19.79
CA ARG A 162 -3.08 -0.93 19.84
C ARG A 162 -3.66 -2.15 19.13
N LEU A 163 -3.15 -2.45 17.93
CA LEU A 163 -3.53 -3.63 17.15
C LEU A 163 -3.22 -4.94 17.89
N GLY A 164 -2.10 -5.02 18.61
CA GLY A 164 -1.71 -6.22 19.35
C GLY A 164 -2.51 -6.50 20.62
N ARG A 165 -3.26 -5.50 21.12
CA ARG A 165 -4.15 -5.63 22.30
C ARG A 165 -5.60 -5.98 21.94
N ALA A 166 -6.02 -5.69 20.71
CA ALA A 166 -7.36 -6.00 20.20
C ALA A 166 -7.48 -7.49 19.84
#